data_AF-A0A924Y4D4-F1
#
_entry.id   AF-A0A924Y4D4-F1
#
_cell.length_a   1.000
_cell.length_b   1.000
_cell.length_c   1.000
_cell.angle_alpha   90.00
_cell.angle_beta   90.00
_cell.angle_gamma   90.00
#
_symmetry.space_group_name_H-M   'P 1'
#
loop_
_entity.id
_entity.type
_entity.pdbx_description
1 polymer ?
#
loop_
_entity_poly.entity_id
_entity_poly.type
_entity_poly.pdbx_seq_one_letter_code
_entity_poly.pdbx_strand_id
1 'polypeptide(L)'
;MESRAKFLGHSLHQMLIVFPLGLLVTSVLFDVAGALSSSAEMYRVAYWMITVGVLSGLLAAVAGWMDWAAIPTGTRAKAVGLSHGLANTVMLSAFALSWWVRYSTNPARPSVLAVVLSFLALGVGMFAAWLGGELVNRLGVGIDNGANLNAPSSLSGKPATETPVPLVESASSAP
;
A
#
# COMPACT_ATOMS: atom_id res chain seq x y z
N MET A 1 11.09 8.54 -11.53
CA MET A 1 10.35 8.22 -12.78
C MET A 1 8.88 8.21 -12.48
N GLU A 2 8.11 8.90 -13.31
CA GLU A 2 6.74 9.27 -12.98
C GLU A 2 5.76 8.12 -13.26
N SER A 3 4.84 7.90 -12.32
CA SER A 3 3.69 6.98 -12.45
C SER A 3 2.84 7.34 -13.67
N ARG A 4 2.34 6.34 -14.41
CA ARG A 4 1.43 6.56 -15.57
C ARG A 4 -0.01 6.83 -15.14
N ALA A 5 -0.39 6.47 -13.92
CA ALA A 5 -1.70 6.77 -13.34
C ALA A 5 -1.52 7.76 -12.20
N LYS A 6 -1.34 9.04 -12.57
CA LYS A 6 -1.30 10.14 -11.59
C LYS A 6 -2.71 10.65 -11.32
N PHE A 7 -3.03 10.85 -10.04
CA PHE A 7 -4.16 11.68 -9.62
C PHE A 7 -3.59 12.89 -8.85
N LEU A 8 -3.87 14.10 -9.35
CA LEU A 8 -3.36 15.36 -8.78
C LEU A 8 -1.84 15.37 -8.54
N GLY A 9 -1.06 14.78 -9.46
CA GLY A 9 0.40 14.77 -9.41
C GLY A 9 1.03 13.61 -8.62
N HIS A 10 0.23 12.80 -7.91
CA HIS A 10 0.73 11.68 -7.09
C HIS A 10 0.41 10.32 -7.71
N SER A 11 1.20 9.29 -7.39
CA SER A 11 0.90 7.90 -7.79
C SER A 11 -0.44 7.46 -7.19
N LEU A 12 -1.39 7.07 -8.05
CA LEU A 12 -2.66 6.52 -7.60
C LEU A 12 -2.47 5.23 -6.80
N HIS A 13 -1.47 4.41 -7.13
CA HIS A 13 -1.12 3.23 -6.35
C HIS A 13 -0.76 3.61 -4.90
N GLN A 14 0.12 4.60 -4.69
CA GLN A 14 0.51 5.06 -3.35
C GLN A 14 -0.66 5.62 -2.55
N MET A 15 -1.64 6.25 -3.20
CA MET A 15 -2.87 6.69 -2.55
C MET A 15 -3.77 5.51 -2.15
N LEU A 16 -3.89 4.49 -3.02
CA LEU A 16 -4.80 3.38 -2.81
C LEU A 16 -4.31 2.37 -1.76
N ILE A 17 -3.00 2.16 -1.62
CA ILE A 17 -2.46 1.12 -0.71
C ILE A 17 -2.78 1.34 0.78
N VAL A 18 -3.16 2.57 1.18
CA VAL A 18 -3.50 2.87 2.59
C VAL A 18 -4.71 2.06 3.05
N PHE A 19 -5.67 1.79 2.16
CA PHE A 19 -6.87 1.03 2.45
C PHE A 19 -6.58 -0.46 2.70
N PRO A 20 -6.02 -1.23 1.76
CA PRO A 20 -5.76 -2.64 1.99
C PRO A 20 -4.76 -2.85 3.13
N LEU A 21 -3.73 -2.02 3.26
CA LEU A 21 -2.75 -2.17 4.34
C LEU A 21 -3.41 -2.01 5.71
N GLY A 22 -4.17 -0.92 5.92
CA GLY A 22 -4.87 -0.70 7.19
C GLY A 22 -5.89 -1.79 7.47
N LEU A 23 -6.78 -2.08 6.52
CA LEU A 23 -7.89 -3.02 6.70
C LEU A 23 -7.40 -4.45 6.94
N LEU A 24 -6.44 -4.95 6.16
CA LEU A 24 -5.96 -6.32 6.26
C LEU A 24 -5.15 -6.54 7.55
N VAL A 25 -4.28 -5.59 7.92
CA VAL A 25 -3.54 -5.67 9.20
C VAL A 25 -4.52 -5.63 10.39
N THR A 26 -5.44 -4.67 10.39
CA THR A 26 -6.43 -4.52 11.47
C THR A 26 -7.36 -5.73 11.55
N SER A 27 -7.66 -6.41 10.43
CA SER A 27 -8.46 -7.65 10.47
C SER A 27 -7.82 -8.75 11.32
N VAL A 28 -6.49 -8.89 11.26
CA VAL A 28 -5.74 -9.88 12.07
C VAL A 28 -5.78 -9.48 13.55
N LEU A 29 -5.73 -8.19 13.87
CA LEU A 29 -5.91 -7.70 15.25
C LEU A 29 -7.31 -8.04 15.79
N PHE A 30 -8.34 -7.95 14.96
CA PHE A 30 -9.70 -8.36 15.33
C PHE A 30 -9.86 -9.89 15.46
N ASP A 31 -9.12 -10.69 14.68
CA ASP A 31 -9.04 -12.14 14.91
C ASP A 31 -8.44 -12.45 16.30
N VAL A 32 -7.37 -11.74 16.70
CA VAL A 32 -6.78 -11.85 18.05
C VAL A 32 -7.77 -11.41 19.12
N ALA A 33 -8.42 -10.25 18.94
CA ALA A 33 -9.42 -9.76 19.88
C ALA A 33 -10.60 -10.74 20.03
N GLY A 34 -11.06 -11.34 18.94
CA GLY A 34 -12.09 -12.38 18.96
C GLY A 34 -11.65 -13.62 19.73
N ALA A 35 -10.39 -14.04 19.57
CA ALA A 35 -9.85 -15.20 20.29
C ALA A 35 -9.74 -14.93 21.80
N LEU A 36 -9.26 -13.75 22.19
CA LEU A 36 -9.06 -13.38 23.60
C LEU A 36 -10.39 -13.11 24.33
N SER A 37 -11.38 -12.55 23.64
CA SER A 37 -12.68 -12.18 24.22
C SER A 37 -13.77 -13.24 24.02
N SER A 38 -13.51 -14.27 23.21
CA SER A 38 -14.55 -15.19 22.71
C SER A 38 -15.72 -14.47 22.02
N SER A 39 -15.49 -13.28 21.46
CA SER A 39 -16.53 -12.44 20.85
C SER A 39 -16.74 -12.76 19.38
N ALA A 40 -17.94 -13.25 19.07
CA ALA A 40 -18.41 -13.46 17.71
C ALA A 40 -18.46 -12.16 16.88
N GLU A 41 -18.65 -11.01 17.51
CA GLU A 41 -18.66 -9.70 16.83
C GLU A 41 -17.27 -9.31 16.31
N MET A 42 -16.21 -9.57 17.08
CA MET A 42 -14.85 -9.24 16.66
C MET A 42 -14.45 -10.01 15.39
N TYR A 43 -14.84 -11.28 15.29
CA TYR A 43 -14.64 -12.07 14.08
C TYR A 43 -15.46 -11.57 12.87
N ARG A 44 -16.69 -11.08 13.10
CA ARG A 44 -17.48 -10.42 12.04
C ARG A 44 -16.81 -9.15 11.54
N VAL A 45 -16.27 -8.34 12.43
CA VAL A 45 -15.49 -7.15 12.05
C VAL A 45 -14.27 -7.56 11.23
N ALA A 46 -13.50 -8.55 11.67
CA ALA A 46 -12.37 -9.08 10.91
C ALA A 46 -12.79 -9.53 9.49
N TYR A 47 -13.90 -10.26 9.36
CA TYR A 47 -14.43 -10.68 8.07
C TYR A 47 -14.72 -9.52 7.12
N TRP A 48 -15.41 -8.47 7.58
CA TRP A 48 -15.70 -7.31 6.75
C TRP A 48 -14.44 -6.50 6.41
N MET A 49 -13.50 -6.39 7.34
CA MET A 49 -12.19 -5.77 7.10
C MET A 49 -11.41 -6.54 6.02
N ILE A 50 -11.39 -7.87 6.06
CA ILE A 50 -10.78 -8.69 5.00
C ILE A 50 -11.53 -8.47 3.68
N THR A 51 -12.86 -8.44 3.69
CA THR A 51 -13.68 -8.24 2.48
C THR A 51 -13.30 -6.94 1.77
N VAL A 52 -13.37 -5.81 2.49
CA VAL A 52 -13.06 -4.49 1.92
C VAL A 52 -11.57 -4.36 1.62
N GLY A 53 -10.70 -4.94 2.46
CA GLY A 53 -9.26 -4.98 2.26
C GLY A 53 -8.87 -5.72 0.98
N VAL A 54 -9.50 -6.86 0.67
CA VAL A 54 -9.28 -7.60 -0.58
C VAL A 54 -9.75 -6.79 -1.78
N LEU A 55 -10.96 -6.21 -1.73
CA LEU A 55 -11.51 -5.41 -2.83
C LEU A 55 -10.64 -4.18 -3.13
N SER A 56 -10.24 -3.43 -2.10
CA SER A 56 -9.34 -2.28 -2.25
C SER A 56 -7.93 -2.69 -2.68
N GLY A 57 -7.45 -3.86 -2.22
CA GLY A 57 -6.18 -4.45 -2.65
C GLY A 57 -6.15 -4.78 -4.15
N LEU A 58 -7.26 -5.28 -4.71
CA LEU A 58 -7.39 -5.51 -6.15
C LEU A 58 -7.31 -4.21 -6.94
N LEU A 59 -7.97 -3.14 -6.48
CA LEU A 59 -7.87 -1.81 -7.10
C LEU A 59 -6.44 -1.27 -7.05
N ALA A 60 -5.78 -1.38 -5.89
CA ALA A 60 -4.40 -0.98 -5.72
C ALA A 60 -3.43 -1.79 -6.59
N ALA A 61 -3.70 -3.09 -6.81
CA ALA A 61 -2.90 -3.96 -7.67
C ALA A 61 -2.96 -3.55 -9.14
N VAL A 62 -4.13 -3.12 -9.64
CA VAL A 62 -4.27 -2.59 -11.01
C VAL A 62 -3.42 -1.32 -11.17
N ALA A 63 -3.52 -0.37 -10.25
CA ALA A 63 -2.69 0.83 -10.26
C ALA A 63 -1.19 0.50 -10.17
N GLY A 64 -0.81 -0.42 -9.28
CA GLY A 64 0.57 -0.85 -9.10
C GLY A 64 1.15 -1.57 -10.31
N TRP A 65 0.33 -2.33 -11.04
CA TRP A 65 0.75 -2.96 -12.30
C TRP A 65 1.05 -1.92 -13.38
N MET A 66 0.23 -0.88 -13.50
CA MET A 66 0.48 0.24 -14.43
C MET A 66 1.77 0.98 -14.09
N ASP A 67 2.01 1.23 -12.80
CA ASP A 67 3.24 1.87 -12.31
C ASP A 67 4.47 0.99 -12.58
N TRP A 68 4.39 -0.31 -12.29
CA TRP A 68 5.46 -1.25 -12.58
C TRP A 68 5.74 -1.35 -14.08
N ALA A 69 4.71 -1.39 -14.92
CA ALA A 69 4.86 -1.46 -16.38
C ALA A 69 5.64 -0.26 -16.93
N ALA A 70 5.47 0.92 -16.33
CA ALA A 70 6.19 2.15 -16.70
C ALA A 70 7.67 2.15 -16.31
N ILE A 71 8.11 1.28 -15.39
CA ILE A 71 9.52 1.15 -15.03
C ILE A 71 10.31 0.58 -16.23
N PRO A 72 11.46 1.17 -16.62
CA PRO A 72 12.32 0.70 -17.70
C PRO A 72 12.89 -0.68 -17.41
N THR A 73 12.93 -1.46 -18.47
CA THR A 73 13.50 -2.80 -18.47
C THR A 73 14.99 -2.78 -18.13
N GLY A 74 15.49 -3.85 -17.52
CA GLY A 74 16.91 -3.98 -17.16
C GLY A 74 17.33 -3.23 -15.89
N THR A 75 16.41 -2.52 -15.24
CA THR A 75 16.70 -1.80 -13.97
C THR A 75 16.46 -2.68 -12.74
N ARG A 76 17.21 -2.43 -11.66
CA ARG A 76 16.95 -3.04 -10.33
C ARG A 76 15.52 -2.75 -9.85
N ALA A 77 15.00 -1.56 -10.12
CA ALA A 77 13.61 -1.17 -9.80
C ALA A 77 12.58 -2.09 -10.47
N LYS A 78 12.80 -2.51 -11.73
CA LYS A 78 11.89 -3.43 -12.42
C LYS A 78 11.84 -4.79 -11.73
N ALA A 79 13.01 -5.31 -11.32
CA ALA A 79 13.12 -6.61 -10.65
C ALA A 79 12.51 -6.57 -9.24
N VAL A 80 12.87 -5.58 -8.41
CA VAL A 80 12.31 -5.41 -7.05
C VAL A 80 10.80 -5.17 -7.13
N GLY A 81 10.33 -4.39 -8.11
CA GLY A 81 8.92 -4.14 -8.34
C GLY A 81 8.14 -5.39 -8.72
N LEU A 82 8.73 -6.29 -9.49
CA LEU A 82 8.11 -7.59 -9.81
C LEU A 82 8.00 -8.47 -8.56
N SER A 83 9.07 -8.58 -7.77
CA SER A 83 9.06 -9.32 -6.51
C SER A 83 8.03 -8.76 -5.53
N HIS A 84 7.91 -7.43 -5.44
CA HIS A 84 6.90 -6.76 -4.63
C HIS A 84 5.48 -7.09 -5.10
N GLY A 85 5.22 -7.01 -6.40
CA GLY A 85 3.91 -7.35 -6.97
C GLY A 85 3.54 -8.82 -6.76
N LEU A 86 4.49 -9.74 -6.91
CA LEU A 86 4.28 -11.17 -6.66
C LEU A 86 4.00 -11.45 -5.18
N ALA A 87 4.77 -10.86 -4.26
CA ALA A 87 4.53 -11.01 -2.83
C ALA A 87 3.15 -10.49 -2.42
N ASN A 88 2.73 -9.33 -2.94
CA ASN A 88 1.38 -8.81 -2.72
C ASN A 88 0.29 -9.71 -3.32
N THR A 89 0.54 -10.32 -4.49
CA THR A 89 -0.42 -11.25 -5.11
C THR A 89 -0.62 -12.48 -4.22
N VAL A 90 0.45 -13.03 -3.65
CA VAL A 90 0.39 -14.15 -2.70
C VAL A 90 -0.36 -13.75 -1.43
N MET A 91 0.00 -12.60 -0.83
CA MET A 91 -0.68 -12.06 0.35
C MET A 91 -2.19 -11.90 0.09
N LEU A 92 -2.56 -11.22 -1.00
CA LEU A 92 -3.95 -10.90 -1.32
C LEU A 92 -4.76 -12.17 -1.62
N SER A 93 -4.15 -13.15 -2.29
CA SER A 93 -4.77 -14.46 -2.54
C SER A 93 -5.01 -15.24 -1.25
N ALA A 94 -4.08 -15.19 -0.29
CA ALA A 94 -4.24 -15.85 1.01
C ALA A 94 -5.34 -15.18 1.85
N PHE A 95 -5.43 -13.85 1.85
CA PHE A 95 -6.57 -13.14 2.47
C PHE A 95 -7.89 -13.42 1.75
N ALA A 96 -7.91 -13.48 0.42
CA ALA A 96 -9.10 -13.85 -0.34
C ALA A 96 -9.56 -15.28 -0.04
N LEU A 97 -8.62 -16.21 0.14
CA LEU A 97 -8.93 -17.57 0.56
C LEU A 97 -9.46 -17.63 2.00
N SER A 98 -8.85 -16.86 2.93
CA SER A 98 -9.37 -16.71 4.30
C SER A 98 -10.81 -16.19 4.28
N TRP A 99 -11.06 -15.14 3.50
CA TRP A 99 -12.39 -14.58 3.28
C TRP A 99 -13.37 -15.62 2.75
N TRP A 100 -12.98 -16.38 1.72
CA TRP A 100 -13.82 -17.41 1.11
C TRP A 100 -14.18 -18.51 2.11
N VAL A 101 -13.21 -18.99 2.91
CA VAL A 101 -13.46 -20.00 3.95
C VAL A 101 -14.42 -19.46 5.01
N ARG A 102 -14.28 -18.19 5.44
CA ARG A 102 -15.21 -17.55 6.38
C ARG A 102 -16.62 -17.42 5.79
N TYR A 103 -16.72 -16.98 4.53
CA TYR A 103 -17.97 -16.78 3.82
C TYR A 103 -18.74 -18.09 3.61
N SER A 104 -18.04 -19.15 3.21
CA SER A 104 -18.60 -20.49 2.97
C SER A 104 -18.99 -21.25 4.25
N THR A 105 -18.63 -20.72 5.43
CA THR A 105 -18.94 -21.33 6.72
C THR A 105 -19.71 -20.36 7.61
N ASN A 106 -19.08 -19.83 8.66
CA ASN A 106 -19.67 -18.84 9.54
C ASN A 106 -18.63 -17.77 9.89
N PRO A 107 -18.77 -16.53 9.37
CA PRO A 107 -17.84 -15.45 9.67
C PRO A 107 -17.67 -15.13 11.15
N ALA A 108 -18.69 -15.42 11.97
CA ALA A 108 -18.68 -15.17 13.40
C ALA A 108 -17.94 -16.25 14.22
N ARG A 109 -17.58 -17.38 13.57
CA ARG A 109 -16.86 -18.51 14.15
C ARG A 109 -15.89 -19.09 13.11
N PRO A 110 -14.83 -18.35 12.74
CA PRO A 110 -13.91 -18.77 11.69
C PRO A 110 -13.19 -20.06 12.08
N SER A 111 -12.91 -20.91 11.09
CA SER A 111 -12.08 -22.08 11.28
C SER A 111 -10.62 -21.69 11.56
N VAL A 112 -9.86 -22.59 12.20
CA VAL A 112 -8.41 -22.41 12.42
C VAL A 112 -7.69 -22.14 11.10
N LEU A 113 -8.08 -22.82 10.02
CA LEU A 113 -7.51 -22.60 8.70
C LEU A 113 -7.69 -21.15 8.21
N ALA A 114 -8.88 -20.58 8.37
CA ALA A 114 -9.14 -19.20 7.94
C ALA A 114 -8.28 -18.19 8.71
N VAL A 115 -8.07 -18.40 10.00
CA VAL A 115 -7.20 -17.55 10.83
C VAL A 115 -5.73 -17.74 10.46
N VAL A 116 -5.26 -18.98 10.31
CA VAL A 116 -3.86 -19.24 9.90
C VAL A 116 -3.55 -18.61 8.55
N LEU A 117 -4.47 -18.65 7.59
CA LEU A 117 -4.32 -17.98 6.30
C LEU A 117 -4.16 -16.46 6.43
N SER A 118 -4.93 -15.79 7.30
CA SER A 118 -4.80 -14.33 7.50
C SER A 118 -3.46 -13.96 8.16
N PHE A 119 -2.97 -14.76 9.10
CA PHE A 119 -1.65 -14.57 9.72
C PHE A 119 -0.49 -14.80 8.74
N LEU A 120 -0.54 -15.88 7.95
CA LEU A 120 0.47 -16.14 6.92
C LEU A 120 0.46 -15.04 5.85
N ALA A 121 -0.73 -14.60 5.43
CA ALA A 121 -0.87 -13.47 4.52
C ALA A 121 -0.22 -12.21 5.08
N LEU A 122 -0.48 -11.87 6.35
CA LEU A 122 0.17 -10.74 7.02
C LEU A 122 1.70 -10.87 7.02
N GLY A 123 2.23 -12.06 7.31
CA GLY A 123 3.68 -12.31 7.26
C GLY A 123 4.30 -12.03 5.89
N VAL A 124 3.67 -12.52 4.82
CA VAL A 124 4.08 -12.21 3.43
C VAL A 124 3.92 -10.72 3.13
N GLY A 125 2.84 -10.10 3.63
CA GLY A 125 2.56 -8.68 3.48
C GLY A 125 3.64 -7.78 4.10
N MET A 126 4.21 -8.17 5.24
CA MET A 126 5.32 -7.43 5.85
C MET A 126 6.57 -7.44 4.96
N PHE A 127 6.89 -8.57 4.33
CA PHE A 127 7.98 -8.64 3.35
C PHE A 127 7.67 -7.79 2.10
N ALA A 128 6.44 -7.86 1.60
CA ALA A 128 6.00 -7.01 0.50
C ALA A 128 6.11 -5.51 0.86
N ALA A 129 5.71 -5.11 2.06
CA ALA A 129 5.82 -3.75 2.56
C ALA A 129 7.29 -3.27 2.61
N TRP A 130 8.21 -4.13 3.05
CA TRP A 130 9.65 -3.82 3.00
C TRP A 130 10.14 -3.58 1.57
N LEU A 131 9.76 -4.43 0.61
CA LEU A 131 10.09 -4.23 -0.81
C LEU A 131 9.50 -2.91 -1.36
N GLY A 132 8.28 -2.54 -0.94
CA GLY A 132 7.66 -1.25 -1.27
C GLY A 132 8.48 -0.08 -0.73
N GLY A 133 8.95 -0.19 0.51
CA GLY A 133 9.88 0.77 1.11
C GLY A 133 11.20 0.88 0.33
N GLU A 134 11.77 -0.22 -0.14
CA GLU A 134 12.98 -0.20 -0.97
C GLU A 134 12.74 0.52 -2.31
N LEU A 135 11.59 0.28 -2.96
CA LEU A 135 11.21 0.92 -4.22
C LEU A 135 11.13 2.45 -4.08
N VAL A 136 10.51 2.95 -3.01
CA VAL A 136 10.35 4.39 -2.78
C VAL A 136 11.67 4.99 -2.27
N ASN A 137 12.22 4.46 -1.18
CA ASN A 137 13.30 5.11 -0.44
C ASN A 137 14.67 4.97 -1.11
N ARG A 138 14.94 3.85 -1.79
CA ARG A 138 16.26 3.59 -2.40
C ARG A 138 16.23 3.74 -3.92
N LEU A 139 15.11 3.46 -4.55
CA LEU A 139 15.01 3.38 -6.01
C LEU A 139 14.20 4.54 -6.62
N GLY A 140 13.63 5.43 -5.79
CA GLY A 140 12.93 6.64 -6.24
C GLY A 140 11.70 6.37 -7.11
N VAL A 141 11.07 5.21 -6.94
CA VAL A 141 9.85 4.85 -7.67
C VAL A 141 8.67 5.64 -7.10
N GLY A 142 7.90 6.29 -7.99
CA GLY A 142 6.79 7.15 -7.59
C GLY A 142 7.21 8.52 -7.05
N ILE A 143 8.50 8.86 -7.08
CA ILE A 143 9.04 10.17 -6.72
C ILE A 143 9.33 10.97 -8.00
N ASP A 144 8.92 12.23 -8.01
CA ASP A 144 9.21 13.16 -9.10
C ASP A 144 10.72 13.44 -9.20
N ASN A 145 11.21 13.61 -10.42
CA ASN A 145 12.63 13.85 -10.64
C ASN A 145 13.02 15.21 -10.03
N GLY A 146 14.04 15.21 -9.17
CA GLY A 146 14.50 16.43 -8.48
C GLY A 146 13.67 16.86 -7.28
N ALA A 147 12.74 16.02 -6.80
CA ALA A 147 12.02 16.25 -5.55
C ALA A 147 12.99 16.53 -4.39
N ASN A 148 12.68 17.57 -3.64
CA ASN A 148 13.49 18.07 -2.53
C ASN A 148 12.58 18.73 -1.48
N LEU A 149 13.13 19.09 -0.32
CA LEU A 149 12.37 19.63 0.81
C LEU A 149 11.68 20.98 0.52
N ASN A 150 12.10 21.69 -0.53
CA ASN A 150 11.56 22.96 -0.95
C ASN A 150 10.83 22.88 -2.30
N ALA A 151 10.54 21.68 -2.82
CA ALA A 151 9.85 21.53 -4.09
C ALA A 151 8.46 22.21 -4.05
N PRO A 152 8.01 22.86 -5.14
CA PRO A 152 6.73 23.54 -5.19
C PRO A 152 5.58 22.52 -5.14
N SER A 153 4.40 22.99 -4.75
CA SER A 153 3.20 22.14 -4.73
C SER A 153 2.94 21.51 -6.10
N SER A 154 2.54 20.24 -6.13
CA SER A 154 2.10 19.53 -7.34
C SER A 154 0.93 20.22 -8.04
N LEU A 155 0.17 21.05 -7.32
CA LEU A 155 -0.95 21.83 -7.85
C LEU A 155 -0.51 23.13 -8.55
N SER A 156 0.74 23.56 -8.38
CA SER A 156 1.26 24.80 -8.95
C SER A 156 1.64 24.70 -10.43
N GLY A 157 1.70 23.47 -10.98
CA GLY A 157 2.20 23.20 -12.33
C GLY A 157 3.72 23.37 -12.50
N LYS A 158 4.44 23.76 -11.44
CA LYS A 158 5.89 23.94 -11.45
C LYS A 158 6.63 22.60 -11.28
N PRO A 159 7.79 22.42 -11.94
CA PRO A 159 8.61 21.21 -11.75
C PRO A 159 9.14 21.09 -10.32
N ALA A 160 9.31 19.84 -9.84
CA ALA A 160 9.85 19.57 -8.51
C ALA A 160 11.29 20.11 -8.29
N THR A 161 12.04 20.35 -9.38
CA THR A 161 13.40 20.93 -9.37
C THR A 161 13.43 22.43 -9.09
N GLU A 162 12.29 23.14 -9.17
CA GLU A 162 12.26 24.58 -8.96
C GLU A 162 12.39 24.89 -7.47
N THR A 163 13.51 25.49 -7.05
CA THR A 163 13.69 25.91 -5.66
C THR A 163 13.12 27.32 -5.50
N PRO A 164 12.14 27.56 -4.60
CA PRO A 164 11.71 28.90 -4.24
C PRO A 164 12.90 29.70 -3.70
N VAL A 165 12.97 31.00 -4.03
CA VAL A 165 13.96 31.93 -3.46
C VAL A 165 13.89 31.83 -1.93
N PRO A 166 15.01 31.64 -1.21
CA PRO A 166 15.00 31.46 0.23
C PRO A 166 14.37 32.67 0.91
N LEU A 167 13.39 32.42 1.80
CA LEU A 167 12.67 33.46 2.57
C LEU A 167 13.61 34.38 3.37
N VAL A 168 14.84 33.93 3.64
CA VAL A 168 15.87 34.65 4.41
C VAL A 168 16.41 35.89 3.68
N GLU A 169 16.44 35.92 2.34
CA GLU A 169 16.93 37.12 1.62
C GLU A 169 15.93 38.28 1.62
N SER A 170 14.63 37.99 1.84
CA SER A 170 13.59 39.02 1.84
C SER A 170 13.54 39.88 3.11
N ALA A 171 14.12 39.41 4.24
CA ALA A 171 14.07 40.10 5.53
C ALA A 171 15.31 40.97 5.81
N SER A 172 16.39 40.81 5.05
CA SER A 172 17.66 41.55 5.19
C SER A 172 17.73 42.84 4.37
N SER A 173 16.74 43.07 3.49
CA SER A 173 16.68 44.22 2.59
C SER A 173 15.63 45.27 2.94
N ALA A 174 15.04 45.22 4.14
CA ALA A 174 14.20 46.30 4.65
C ALA A 174 15.11 47.41 5.24
N PRO A 175 15.15 48.62 4.63
CA PRO A 175 15.92 49.75 5.12
C PRO A 175 15.36 50.36 6.42
#